data_AF-A0A519SK95-F1
#
_entry.id   AF-A0A519SK95-F1
#
_cell.length_a   1.000
_cell.length_b   1.000
_cell.length_c   1.000
_cell.angle_alpha   90.00
_cell.angle_beta   90.00
_cell.angle_gamma   90.00
#
_symmetry.space_group_name_H-M   'P 1'
#
loop_
_entity.id
_entity.type
_entity.pdbx_description
1 polymer ?
#
loop_
_entity_poly.entity_id
_entity_poly.type
_entity_poly.pdbx_seq_one_letter_code
_entity_poly.pdbx_strand_id
1 'polypeptide(L)' 'MAVFVAKVRDAKGQAVTKQIEATNITEVRGKLKEQGLFPMEISQKAEGGNLMDAIKKKMEDRKKGGYF' A
#
# COMPACT_ATOMS: atom_id res chain seq x y z
N MET A 1 6.77 -12.96 -2.01
CA MET A 1 5.84 -12.70 -0.90
C MET A 1 5.12 -11.40 -1.20
N ALA A 2 3.81 -11.30 -0.96
CA ALA A 2 3.08 -10.09 -1.28
C ALA A 2 3.09 -9.13 -0.08
N VAL A 3 3.27 -7.83 -0.35
CA VAL A 3 3.16 -6.79 0.67
C VAL A 3 1.71 -6.29 0.68
N PHE A 4 1.06 -6.34 1.84
CA PHE A 4 -0.26 -5.79 2.05
C PHE A 4 -0.16 -4.53 2.90
N VAL A 5 -0.90 -3.51 2.53
CA VAL A 5 -1.08 -2.29 3.33
C VAL A 5 -2.43 -2.40 4.01
N ALA A 6 -2.44 -2.47 5.34
CA ALA A 6 -3.65 -2.52 6.14
C ALA A 6 -3.80 -1.23 6.96
N LYS A 7 -4.93 -0.54 6.79
CA LYS A 7 -5.39 0.46 7.75
C LYS A 7 -6.05 -0.28 8.89
N VAL A 8 -5.53 -0.11 10.09
CA VAL A 8 -6.01 -0.79 11.29
C VAL A 8 -6.28 0.20 12.41
N ARG A 9 -7.17 -0.17 13.32
CA ARG A 9 -7.39 0.54 14.56
C ARG A 9 -6.54 -0.06 15.67
N ASP A 10 -5.81 0.80 16.35
CA ASP A 10 -5.10 0.49 17.58
C ASP A 10 -6.10 0.36 18.76
N ALA A 11 -5.65 -0.24 19.87
CA ALA A 11 -6.42 -0.38 21.11
C ALA A 11 -6.93 0.97 21.66
N LYS A 12 -6.25 2.08 21.32
CA LYS A 12 -6.68 3.44 21.65
C LYS A 12 -7.71 4.05 20.68
N GLY A 13 -8.19 3.26 19.71
CA GLY A 13 -9.14 3.71 18.69
C GLY A 13 -8.51 4.54 17.56
N GLN A 14 -7.18 4.69 17.55
CA GLN A 14 -6.48 5.46 16.52
C GLN A 14 -6.33 4.65 15.24
N ALA A 15 -6.59 5.28 14.09
CA ALA A 15 -6.36 4.69 12.79
C ALA A 15 -4.86 4.79 12.45
N VAL A 16 -4.22 3.64 12.25
CA VAL A 16 -2.81 3.51 11.89
C VAL A 16 -2.68 2.65 10.63
N THR A 17 -1.72 2.98 9.77
CA THR A 17 -1.45 2.21 8.55
C THR A 17 -0.23 1.33 8.79
N LYS A 18 -0.37 0.01 8.61
CA LYS A 18 0.72 -0.95 8.70
C LYS A 18 0.94 -1.69 7.39
N GLN A 19 2.20 -1.96 7.10
CA GLN A 19 2.59 -2.85 5.99
C GLN A 19 2.88 -4.23 6.56
N ILE A 20 2.30 -5.26 5.94
CA ILE A 20 2.39 -6.65 6.40
C ILE A 20 2.71 -7.52 5.21
N GLU A 21 3.79 -8.28 5.35
CA GLU A 21 4.17 -9.30 4.38
C GLU A 21 3.42 -10.60 4.69
N ALA A 22 2.67 -11.08 3.72
CA ALA A 22 1.87 -12.29 3.84
C ALA A 22 1.69 -12.95 2.47
N THR A 23 1.25 -14.20 2.47
CA THR A 23 0.92 -14.91 1.22
C THR A 23 -0.49 -14.55 0.78
N ASN A 24 -1.43 -14.41 1.74
CA ASN A 24 -2.86 -14.20 1.50
C ASN A 24 -3.47 -13.18 2.47
N ILE A 25 -4.62 -12.57 2.11
CA ILE A 25 -5.37 -11.64 2.99
C ILE A 25 -5.76 -12.28 4.33
N THR A 26 -6.06 -13.59 4.34
CA THR A 26 -6.40 -14.33 5.57
C THR A 26 -5.27 -14.31 6.59
N GLU A 27 -4.03 -14.48 6.14
CA GLU A 27 -2.84 -14.38 7.00
C GLU A 27 -2.65 -12.95 7.53
N VAL A 28 -2.90 -11.93 6.71
CA VAL A 28 -2.84 -10.53 7.14
C VAL A 28 -3.82 -10.27 8.29
N ARG A 29 -5.07 -10.76 8.16
CA ARG A 29 -6.07 -10.64 9.22
C ARG A 29 -5.68 -11.40 10.49
N GLY A 30 -5.07 -12.58 10.35
CA GLY A 30 -4.54 -13.36 11.48
C GLY A 30 -3.48 -12.58 12.25
N LYS A 31 -2.43 -12.10 11.56
CA LYS A 31 -1.34 -11.32 12.14
C LYS A 31 -1.83 -10.02 12.81
N LEU A 32 -2.81 -9.35 12.21
CA LEU A 32 -3.42 -8.15 12.79
C LEU A 32 -4.18 -8.46 14.07
N LYS A 33 -4.96 -9.55 14.10
CA LYS A 33 -5.70 -10.00 15.28
C LYS A 33 -4.76 -10.39 16.43
N GLU A 34 -3.66 -11.07 16.14
CA GLU A 34 -2.63 -11.41 17.14
C GLU A 34 -1.98 -10.16 17.77
N GLN A 35 -1.90 -9.06 17.03
CA GLN A 35 -1.41 -7.77 17.53
C GLN A 35 -2.50 -6.94 18.23
N GLY A 36 -3.73 -7.45 18.35
CA GLY A 36 -4.86 -6.69 18.89
C GLY A 36 -5.28 -5.51 18.01
N LEU A 37 -4.92 -5.54 16.73
CA LEU A 37 -5.20 -4.49 15.76
C LEU A 37 -6.44 -4.85 14.93
N PHE A 38 -7.38 -3.92 14.83
CA PHE A 38 -8.63 -4.16 14.10
C PHE A 38 -8.51 -3.67 12.66
N PRO A 39 -8.48 -4.56 11.64
CA PRO A 39 -8.44 -4.14 10.25
C PRO A 39 -9.69 -3.37 9.86
N MET A 40 -9.50 -2.17 9.30
CA MET A 40 -10.56 -1.39 8.65
C MET A 40 -10.53 -1.58 7.14
N GLU A 41 -9.34 -1.54 6.54
CA GLU A 41 -9.14 -1.68 5.10
C GLU A 41 -7.84 -2.43 4.86
N ILE A 42 -7.84 -3.40 3.93
CA ILE A 42 -6.65 -4.16 3.54
C ILE A 42 -6.52 -4.05 2.03
N SER A 43 -5.45 -3.42 1.57
CA SER A 43 -5.11 -3.32 0.16
C SER A 43 -3.84 -4.12 -0.11
N GLN A 44 -3.88 -5.00 -1.11
CA GLN A 44 -2.66 -5.62 -1.60
C GLN A 44 -1.86 -4.56 -2.35
N LYS A 45 -0.60 -4.34 -1.95
CA LYS A 45 0.32 -3.54 -2.74
C LYS A 45 0.71 -4.44 -3.90
N ALA A 46 -0.03 -4.35 -5.00
CA ALA A 46 0.38 -4.99 -6.23
C ALA A 46 1.77 -4.43 -6.58
N GLU A 47 2.77 -5.30 -6.72
CA GLU A 47 4.08 -4.95 -7.27
C GLU A 47 4.00 -4.49 -8.75
N GLY A 48 2.79 -4.32 -9.29
CA GLY A 48 2.49 -3.71 -10.57
C GLY A 48 2.57 -2.19 -10.51
N GLY A 49 3.80 -1.69 -10.53
CA GLY A 49 4.23 -0.51 -11.27
C GLY A 49 3.41 0.77 -11.08
N ASN A 50 4.02 1.75 -10.41
CA ASN A 50 4.41 2.98 -11.10
C ASN A 50 3.36 3.64 -12.00
N LEU A 51 2.05 3.61 -11.70
CA LEU A 51 1.12 4.42 -12.48
C LEU A 51 1.45 5.90 -12.25
N MET A 52 1.71 6.27 -10.99
CA MET A 52 2.16 7.61 -10.64
C MET A 52 3.57 7.94 -11.16
N ASP A 53 4.49 6.98 -11.17
CA ASP A 53 5.88 7.17 -11.61
C ASP A 53 6.00 7.19 -13.16
N ALA A 54 5.20 6.38 -13.87
CA ALA A 54 5.06 6.42 -15.32
C ALA A 54 4.34 7.70 -15.80
N ILE A 55 3.32 8.16 -15.05
CA ILE A 55 2.70 9.47 -15.31
C ILE A 55 3.72 10.59 -15.11
N LYS A 56 4.52 10.54 -14.03
CA LYS A 56 5.57 11.53 -13.76
C LYS A 56 6.65 11.54 -14.84
N LYS A 57 7.15 10.37 -15.25
CA LYS A 57 8.14 10.22 -16.33
C LYS A 57 7.60 10.74 -17.67
N LYS A 58 6.32 10.50 -17.99
CA LYS A 58 5.67 11.03 -19.20
C LYS A 58 5.48 12.55 -19.15
N MET A 59 5.25 13.14 -17.98
CA MET A 59 5.18 14.61 -17.83
C MET A 59 6.56 15.27 -17.96
N GLU A 60 7.61 14.66 -17.41
CA GLU A 60 8.99 15.19 -17.53
C GLU A 60 9.52 15.12 -18.97
N ASP A 61 9.20 14.07 -19.71
CA ASP A 61 9.60 13.92 -21.12
C ASP A 61 8.96 14.99 -22.03
N ARG A 62 7.67 15.30 -21.81
CA ARG A 62 6.98 16.40 -22.52
C ARG A 62 7.51 17.79 -22.19
N LYS A 63 8.17 17.98 -21.04
CA LYS A 63 8.77 19.27 -20.67
C LYS A 63 10.13 19.49 -21.33
N LYS A 64 10.83 18.43 -21.75
CA LYS A 64 12.12 18.49 -22.44
C LYS A 64 12.02 18.49 -23.97
N GLY A 65 10.93 17.98 -24.54
CA GLY A 65 10.72 17.93 -26.01
C GLY A 65 10.21 19.22 -26.67
N GLY A 66 10.17 20.35 -25.95
CA GLY A 66 9.59 21.62 -26.41
C GLY A 66 10.60 22.73 -26.68
N TYR A 67 11.77 22.40 -27.24
CA TYR A 67 12.72 23.38 -27.77
C TYR A 67 13.38 22.83 -29.02
N PHE A 68 12.70 22.97 -30.15
CA PHE A 68 13.31 23.18 -31.47
C PHE A 68 12.38 24.13 -32.24
#